data_AF-A0A3C0NAG3-F1
#
_entry.id   AF-A0A3C0NAG3-F1
#
_cell.length_a   1.000
_cell.length_b   1.000
_cell.length_c   1.000
_cell.angle_alpha   90.00
_cell.angle_beta   90.00
_cell.angle_gamma   90.00
#
_symmetry.space_group_name_H-M   'P 1'
#
loop_
_entity.id
_entity.type
_entity.pdbx_description
1 polymer ?
#
loop_
_entity_poly.entity_id
_entity_poly.type
_entity_poly.pdbx_seq_one_letter_code
_entity_poly.pdbx_strand_id
1 'polypeptide(L)'
;MSFQTEAKNLSISQESASKIGISADGVNEVFISRETIIPRPRRGDLNEALRGFRTQTFRVSRSVAFTLNRDGMRHILQSHHPKYWDGSQEQYQTFFDEDMDERDIVRAIRKVVDENREILNSISANQQCQVTGSVGILNRKSYVLGVKSGRRIGQFFPKHRNYQLTNPCR
;
A
#
# COMPACT_ATOMS: atom_id res chain seq x y z
N MET A 1 -49.74 14.59 -35.12
CA MET A 1 -48.64 13.61 -35.29
C MET A 1 -48.00 13.42 -33.94
N SER A 2 -48.36 12.35 -33.22
CA SER A 2 -47.81 12.03 -31.90
C SER A 2 -46.69 11.02 -32.07
N PHE A 3 -45.47 11.38 -31.64
CA PHE A 3 -44.35 10.45 -31.58
C PHE A 3 -44.40 9.75 -30.21
N GLN A 4 -44.64 8.45 -30.21
CA GLN A 4 -44.42 7.60 -29.04
C GLN A 4 -42.94 7.22 -29.02
N THR A 5 -42.27 7.46 -27.89
CA THR A 5 -40.89 7.02 -27.67
C THR A 5 -40.93 5.68 -26.93
N GLU A 6 -40.52 4.60 -27.60
CA GLU A 6 -40.31 3.30 -26.97
C GLU A 6 -39.05 3.34 -26.10
N ALA A 7 -39.21 3.16 -24.79
CA ALA A 7 -38.09 2.88 -23.90
C ALA A 7 -37.68 1.40 -24.05
N LYS A 8 -36.52 1.15 -24.67
CA LYS A 8 -35.88 -0.18 -24.66
C LYS A 8 -35.44 -0.51 -23.25
N ASN A 9 -36.13 -1.43 -22.58
CA ASN A 9 -35.64 -2.07 -21.36
C ASN A 9 -34.52 -3.06 -21.71
N LEU A 10 -33.27 -2.66 -21.45
CA LEU A 10 -32.13 -3.55 -21.43
C LEU A 10 -32.12 -4.31 -20.09
N SER A 11 -32.45 -5.60 -20.13
CA SER A 11 -32.26 -6.51 -19.02
C SER A 11 -30.76 -6.71 -18.78
N ILE A 12 -30.25 -6.24 -17.64
CA ILE A 12 -28.89 -6.52 -17.18
C ILE A 12 -28.96 -7.71 -16.23
N SER A 13 -28.28 -8.80 -16.60
CA SER A 13 -28.09 -10.00 -15.79
C SER A 13 -27.37 -9.67 -14.48
N GLN A 14 -27.90 -10.20 -13.37
CA GLN A 14 -27.57 -9.85 -11.98
C GLN A 14 -26.19 -10.31 -11.47
N GLU A 15 -25.08 -10.02 -12.17
CA GLU A 15 -23.74 -10.43 -11.66
C GLU A 15 -22.70 -9.31 -11.60
N SER A 16 -23.14 -8.06 -11.45
CA SER A 16 -22.27 -6.94 -11.04
C SER A 16 -23.11 -5.82 -10.42
N ALA A 17 -23.74 -6.08 -9.27
CA ALA A 17 -24.39 -5.02 -8.51
C ALA A 17 -23.34 -4.16 -7.78
N SER A 18 -22.57 -3.36 -8.52
CA SER A 18 -21.83 -2.24 -7.93
C SER A 18 -22.88 -1.18 -7.57
N LYS A 19 -23.02 -0.86 -6.28
CA LYS A 19 -24.04 0.06 -5.75
C LYS A 19 -23.84 1.47 -6.32
N ILE A 20 -24.62 1.83 -7.33
CA ILE A 20 -24.78 3.21 -7.78
C ILE A 20 -25.74 3.90 -6.80
N GLY A 21 -25.23 4.83 -5.99
CA GLY A 21 -26.07 5.75 -5.23
C GLY A 21 -26.37 6.99 -6.07
N ILE A 22 -27.64 7.24 -6.37
CA ILE A 22 -28.08 8.50 -6.99
C ILE A 22 -28.47 9.45 -5.87
N SER A 23 -27.80 10.60 -5.77
CA SER A 23 -28.18 11.67 -4.84
C SER A 23 -29.41 12.43 -5.38
N ALA A 24 -30.40 12.68 -4.52
CA ALA A 24 -31.69 13.26 -4.89
C ALA A 24 -31.68 14.80 -5.02
N ASP A 25 -30.51 15.40 -5.19
CA ASP A 25 -30.31 16.83 -4.96
C ASP A 25 -29.77 17.53 -6.22
N GLY A 26 -30.39 17.33 -7.39
CA GLY A 26 -30.32 18.24 -8.55
C GLY A 26 -28.94 18.59 -9.17
N VAL A 27 -27.82 18.11 -8.62
CA VAL A 27 -26.48 18.21 -9.18
C VAL A 27 -26.00 16.80 -9.46
N ASN A 28 -25.82 16.50 -10.74
CA ASN A 28 -25.44 15.16 -11.19
C ASN A 28 -23.93 14.96 -10.98
N GLU A 29 -23.48 14.93 -9.73
CA GLU A 29 -22.15 14.43 -9.39
C GLU A 29 -22.21 12.90 -9.34
N VAL A 30 -21.75 12.28 -10.43
CA VAL A 30 -21.51 10.83 -10.47
C VAL A 30 -20.30 10.55 -9.56
N PHE A 31 -20.56 10.20 -8.30
CA PHE A 31 -19.54 9.65 -7.42
C PHE A 31 -19.21 8.23 -7.89
N ILE A 32 -18.22 8.10 -8.77
CA ILE A 32 -17.56 6.81 -8.95
C ILE A 32 -16.74 6.58 -7.68
N SER A 33 -17.27 5.78 -6.75
CA SER A 33 -16.45 5.08 -5.78
C SER A 33 -15.38 4.37 -6.61
N ARG A 34 -14.13 4.88 -6.60
CA ARG A 34 -12.99 4.11 -7.08
C ARG A 34 -12.85 2.95 -6.11
N GLU A 35 -13.63 1.91 -6.34
CA GLU A 35 -13.41 0.59 -5.78
C GLU A 35 -11.96 0.28 -6.12
N THR A 36 -11.12 0.08 -5.11
CA THR A 36 -9.74 -0.34 -5.32
C THR A 36 -9.82 -1.58 -6.19
N ILE A 37 -9.41 -1.47 -7.46
CA ILE A 37 -9.36 -2.63 -8.34
C ILE A 37 -8.34 -3.56 -7.71
N ILE A 38 -8.82 -4.58 -6.99
CA ILE A 38 -7.97 -5.61 -6.43
C ILE A 38 -7.40 -6.38 -7.64
N PRO A 39 -6.10 -6.25 -7.94
CA PRO A 39 -5.53 -6.95 -9.07
C PRO A 39 -5.65 -8.45 -8.82
N ARG A 40 -5.96 -9.21 -9.87
CA ARG A 40 -5.87 -10.68 -9.78
C ARG A 40 -4.42 -11.02 -9.43
N PRO A 41 -4.17 -11.86 -8.41
CA PRO A 41 -2.82 -12.22 -8.03
C PRO A 41 -2.14 -12.90 -9.21
N ARG A 42 -1.12 -12.25 -9.79
CA ARG A 42 -0.17 -12.96 -10.65
C ARG A 42 0.70 -13.74 -9.68
N ARG A 43 0.85 -15.06 -9.84
CA ARG A 43 1.65 -15.87 -8.90
C ARG A 43 3.12 -15.82 -9.30
N GLY A 44 3.80 -14.71 -9.01
CA GLY A 44 5.25 -14.65 -9.06
C GLY A 44 5.87 -15.54 -7.97
N ASP A 45 7.06 -16.08 -8.24
CA ASP A 45 7.80 -16.86 -7.24
C ASP A 45 8.55 -15.92 -6.27
N LEU A 46 8.10 -15.87 -5.02
CA LEU A 46 8.74 -15.09 -3.94
C LEU A 46 10.14 -15.59 -3.60
N ASN A 47 10.40 -16.89 -3.72
CA ASN A 47 11.72 -17.44 -3.47
C ASN A 47 12.71 -16.97 -4.53
N GLU A 48 12.28 -16.93 -5.78
CA GLU A 48 13.08 -16.40 -6.88
C GLU A 48 13.33 -14.89 -6.72
N ALA A 49 12.27 -14.11 -6.45
CA ALA A 49 12.37 -12.67 -6.21
C ALA A 49 13.32 -12.32 -5.05
N LEU A 50 13.40 -13.19 -4.04
CA LEU A 50 14.23 -12.98 -2.85
C LEU A 50 15.49 -13.86 -2.81
N ARG A 51 15.87 -14.51 -3.92
CA ARG A 51 16.99 -15.45 -3.93
C ARG A 51 18.31 -14.78 -3.54
N GLY A 52 18.52 -13.56 -4.02
CA GLY A 52 19.71 -12.75 -3.72
C GLY A 52 19.52 -11.72 -2.61
N PHE A 53 18.35 -11.66 -1.98
CA PHE A 53 18.03 -10.58 -1.05
C PHE A 53 18.84 -10.70 0.25
N ARG A 54 19.70 -9.71 0.48
CA ARG A 54 20.47 -9.57 1.72
C ARG A 54 19.77 -8.60 2.66
N THR A 55 19.95 -8.79 3.96
CA THR A 55 19.46 -7.84 4.96
C THR A 55 19.94 -6.43 4.64
N GLN A 56 18.99 -5.51 4.53
CA GLN A 56 19.26 -4.10 4.31
C GLN A 56 19.30 -3.38 5.65
N THR A 57 20.27 -2.49 5.82
CA THR A 57 20.45 -1.69 7.04
C THR A 57 20.27 -0.22 6.73
N PHE A 58 19.40 0.44 7.48
CA PHE A 58 19.08 1.87 7.35
C PHE A 58 19.56 2.57 8.62
N ARG A 59 20.70 3.25 8.53
CA ARG A 59 21.30 3.97 9.67
C ARG A 59 20.71 5.37 9.77
N VAL A 60 20.11 5.68 10.91
CA VAL A 60 19.64 7.06 11.21
C VAL A 60 20.67 7.80 12.06
N SER A 61 21.54 7.11 12.80
CA SER A 61 22.67 7.74 13.51
C SER A 61 23.82 6.74 13.69
N ARG A 62 24.84 7.11 14.47
CA ARG A 62 25.96 6.21 14.81
C ARG A 62 25.51 4.99 15.62
N SER A 63 24.50 5.14 16.46
CA SER A 63 24.03 4.13 17.42
C SER A 63 22.64 3.56 17.08
N VAL A 64 21.93 4.14 16.11
CA VAL A 64 20.58 3.72 15.73
C VAL A 64 20.54 3.32 14.26
N ALA A 65 20.13 2.07 14.03
CA ALA A 65 19.94 1.50 12.72
C ALA A 65 18.71 0.57 12.71
N PHE A 66 18.02 0.53 11.58
CA PHE A 66 16.89 -0.34 11.32
C PHE A 66 17.27 -1.39 10.28
N THR A 67 16.68 -2.58 10.37
CA THR A 67 16.97 -3.67 9.46
C THR A 67 15.73 -4.19 8.74
N LEU A 68 15.87 -4.47 7.46
CA LEU A 68 14.90 -5.22 6.67
C LEU A 68 15.55 -6.53 6.24
N ASN A 69 15.14 -7.64 6.87
CA ASN A 69 15.61 -8.97 6.51
C ASN A 69 14.71 -9.60 5.43
N ARG A 70 15.10 -10.79 4.95
CA ARG A 70 14.35 -11.52 3.92
C ARG A 70 12.89 -11.77 4.29
N ASP A 71 12.59 -12.11 5.55
CA ASP A 71 11.20 -12.34 5.98
C ASP A 71 10.37 -11.06 5.98
N GLY A 72 10.97 -9.93 6.38
CA GLY A 72 10.31 -8.63 6.31
C GLY A 72 9.98 -8.25 4.87
N MET A 73 10.92 -8.44 3.94
CA MET A 73 10.67 -8.19 2.51
C MET A 73 9.63 -9.16 1.94
N ARG A 74 9.68 -10.46 2.31
CA ARG A 74 8.67 -11.44 1.92
C ARG A 74 7.27 -11.01 2.35
N HIS A 75 7.12 -10.57 3.59
CA HIS A 75 5.84 -10.08 4.11
C HIS A 75 5.34 -8.85 3.33
N ILE A 76 6.22 -7.90 3.02
CA ILE A 76 5.87 -6.72 2.23
C ILE A 76 5.37 -7.11 0.83
N LEU A 77 6.08 -8.01 0.14
CA LEU A 77 5.72 -8.45 -1.21
C LEU A 77 4.42 -9.25 -1.22
N GLN A 78 4.26 -10.22 -0.33
CA GLN A 78 3.09 -11.09 -0.32
C GLN A 78 1.80 -10.38 0.10
N SER A 79 1.90 -9.25 0.82
CA SER A 79 0.73 -8.47 1.26
C SER A 79 0.41 -7.29 0.36
N HIS A 80 1.40 -6.71 -0.35
CA HIS A 80 1.21 -5.44 -1.06
C HIS A 80 1.77 -5.39 -2.48
N HIS A 81 2.46 -6.43 -2.97
CA HIS A 81 2.91 -6.45 -4.36
C HIS A 81 1.92 -7.24 -5.23
N PRO A 82 1.33 -6.66 -6.28
CA PRO A 82 0.27 -7.31 -7.07
C PRO A 82 0.72 -8.64 -7.72
N LYS A 83 2.01 -8.79 -8.01
CA LYS A 83 2.65 -10.02 -8.54
C LYS A 83 2.98 -11.08 -7.49
N TYR A 84 2.88 -10.79 -6.21
CA TYR A 84 3.20 -11.77 -5.16
C TYR A 84 2.08 -11.91 -4.13
N TRP A 85 1.00 -11.15 -4.31
CA TRP A 85 -0.09 -11.07 -3.37
C TRP A 85 -0.74 -12.44 -3.16
N ASP A 86 -0.89 -12.84 -1.90
CA ASP A 86 -1.42 -14.15 -1.51
C ASP A 86 -2.95 -14.16 -1.36
N GLY A 87 -3.60 -13.01 -1.53
CA GLY A 87 -5.04 -12.86 -1.34
C GLY A 87 -5.44 -12.30 0.03
N SER A 88 -4.49 -11.90 0.88
CA SER A 88 -4.78 -11.25 2.17
C SER A 88 -5.67 -10.03 1.98
N GLN A 89 -6.80 -9.96 2.70
CA GLN A 89 -7.72 -8.83 2.64
C GLN A 89 -7.63 -8.01 3.92
N GLU A 90 -7.39 -6.71 3.76
CA GLU A 90 -7.35 -5.71 4.83
C GLU A 90 -8.35 -4.60 4.52
N GLN A 91 -8.82 -3.88 5.56
CA GLN A 91 -9.78 -2.76 5.40
C GLN A 91 -9.31 -1.72 4.38
N TYR A 92 -8.00 -1.45 4.34
CA TYR A 92 -7.37 -0.55 3.37
C TYR A 92 -6.29 -1.28 2.59
N GLN A 93 -6.70 -2.21 1.74
CA GLN A 93 -5.78 -2.91 0.84
C GLN A 93 -5.19 -1.94 -0.18
N THR A 94 -3.86 -1.94 -0.29
CA THR A 94 -3.11 -1.10 -1.22
C THR A 94 -1.99 -1.88 -1.86
N PHE A 95 -1.63 -1.49 -3.08
CA PHE A 95 -0.66 -2.21 -3.90
C PHE A 95 0.45 -1.29 -4.40
N PHE A 96 1.68 -1.80 -4.39
CA PHE A 96 2.79 -1.22 -5.15
C PHE A 96 2.46 -1.20 -6.64
N ASP A 97 3.19 -0.36 -7.39
CA ASP A 97 3.14 -0.46 -8.84
C ASP A 97 3.71 -1.83 -9.26
N GLU A 98 3.13 -2.42 -10.31
CA GLU A 98 3.40 -3.81 -10.68
C GLU A 98 4.84 -4.05 -11.18
N ASP A 99 5.48 -3.00 -11.65
CA ASP A 99 6.85 -2.96 -12.14
C ASP A 99 7.89 -2.72 -11.04
N MET A 100 7.46 -2.41 -9.80
CA MET A 100 8.39 -2.23 -8.69
C MET A 100 9.06 -3.55 -8.30
N ASP A 101 10.38 -3.56 -8.27
CA ASP A 101 11.13 -4.68 -7.74
C ASP A 101 11.49 -4.49 -6.24
N GLU A 102 12.15 -5.47 -5.65
CA GLU A 102 12.58 -5.41 -4.25
C GLU A 102 13.56 -4.25 -4.00
N ARG A 103 14.33 -3.83 -5.00
CA ARG A 103 15.29 -2.72 -4.89
C ARG A 103 14.55 -1.39 -4.92
N ASP A 104 13.50 -1.25 -5.70
CA ASP A 104 12.61 -0.08 -5.69
C ASP A 104 11.98 0.13 -4.32
N ILE A 105 11.48 -0.97 -3.73
CA ILE A 105 10.92 -0.95 -2.38
C ILE A 105 11.98 -0.55 -1.35
N VAL A 106 13.20 -1.08 -1.43
CA VAL A 106 14.31 -0.67 -0.54
C VAL A 106 14.66 0.81 -0.70
N ARG A 107 14.67 1.34 -1.92
CA ARG A 107 14.90 2.77 -2.17
C ARG A 107 13.79 3.63 -1.57
N ALA A 108 12.54 3.21 -1.71
CA ALA A 108 11.39 3.89 -1.11
C ALA A 108 11.47 3.90 0.42
N ILE A 109 11.79 2.76 1.04
CA ILE A 109 12.00 2.65 2.48
C ILE A 109 13.11 3.59 2.95
N ARG A 110 14.25 3.63 2.24
CA ARG A 110 15.35 4.55 2.58
C ARG A 110 14.86 5.99 2.61
N LYS A 111 14.10 6.42 1.61
CA LYS A 111 13.55 7.78 1.58
C LYS A 111 12.64 8.07 2.77
N VAL A 112 11.74 7.16 3.13
CA VAL A 112 10.85 7.33 4.29
C VAL A 112 11.64 7.35 5.60
N VAL A 113 12.67 6.50 5.75
CA VAL A 113 13.56 6.53 6.92
C VAL A 113 14.30 7.86 7.02
N ASP A 114 14.84 8.36 5.90
CA ASP A 114 15.60 9.62 5.88
C ASP A 114 14.70 10.83 6.19
N GLU A 115 13.46 10.84 5.72
CA GLU A 115 12.46 11.87 6.05
C GLU A 115 12.08 11.87 7.53
N ASN A 116 12.07 10.70 8.16
CA ASN A 116 11.67 10.52 9.56
C ASN A 116 12.86 10.32 10.48
N ARG A 117 14.06 10.73 10.05
CA ARG A 117 15.34 10.42 10.72
C ARG A 117 15.36 10.84 12.19
N GLU A 118 14.82 12.02 12.51
CA GLU A 118 14.80 12.55 13.88
C GLU A 118 13.91 11.71 14.81
N ILE A 119 12.67 11.46 14.39
CA ILE A 119 11.69 10.65 15.13
C ILE A 119 12.21 9.20 15.28
N LEU A 120 12.75 8.61 14.21
CA LEU A 120 13.28 7.25 14.26
C LEU A 120 14.57 7.14 15.11
N ASN A 121 15.29 8.25 15.31
CA ASN A 121 16.45 8.27 16.19
C ASN A 121 16.06 8.39 17.68
N SER A 122 14.88 8.93 18.00
CA SER A 122 14.40 9.06 19.39
C SER A 122 13.75 7.79 19.95
N ILE A 123 13.23 6.90 19.09
CA ILE A 123 12.54 5.70 19.55
C ILE A 123 13.47 4.64 20.16
N SER A 124 12.97 3.97 21.21
CA SER A 124 13.71 2.87 21.85
C SER A 124 13.78 1.64 20.95
N ALA A 125 14.76 0.75 21.18
CA ALA A 125 14.91 -0.45 20.37
C ALA A 125 13.71 -1.42 20.43
N ASN A 126 12.93 -1.37 21.52
CA ASN A 126 11.77 -2.23 21.73
C ASN A 126 10.45 -1.59 21.28
N GLN A 127 10.48 -0.30 20.91
CA GLN A 127 9.30 0.42 20.48
C GLN A 127 8.84 -0.08 19.11
N GLN A 128 7.54 -0.34 19.01
CA GLN A 128 6.86 -0.61 17.75
C GLN A 128 6.09 0.65 17.40
N CYS A 129 6.19 1.11 16.17
CA CYS A 129 5.44 2.27 15.70
C CYS A 129 5.47 2.39 14.18
N GLN A 130 4.73 3.36 13.66
CA GLN A 130 4.60 3.66 12.25
C GLN A 130 4.93 5.12 11.99
N VAL A 131 5.54 5.36 10.84
CA VAL A 131 5.70 6.70 10.25
C VAL A 131 5.15 6.71 8.84
N THR A 132 4.94 7.91 8.30
CA THR A 132 4.63 8.10 6.88
C THR A 132 5.73 8.87 6.19
N GLY A 133 5.92 8.63 4.90
CA GLY A 133 6.80 9.45 4.07
C GLY A 133 6.30 9.50 2.63
N SER A 134 6.76 10.50 1.89
CA SER A 134 6.30 10.76 0.52
C SER A 134 7.45 10.58 -0.46
N VAL A 135 7.35 9.57 -1.32
CA VAL A 135 8.44 9.24 -2.25
C VAL A 135 8.17 9.89 -3.59
N GLY A 136 8.72 11.10 -3.79
CA GLY A 136 8.52 11.91 -5.00
C GLY A 136 8.95 11.22 -6.30
N ILE A 137 9.98 10.36 -6.25
CA ILE A 137 10.48 9.61 -7.41
C ILE A 137 9.58 8.43 -7.83
N LEU A 138 8.55 8.08 -7.04
CA LEU A 138 7.61 6.99 -7.30
C LEU A 138 6.18 7.54 -7.36
N ASN A 139 5.88 8.30 -8.42
CA ASN A 139 4.53 8.82 -8.67
C ASN A 139 3.95 9.69 -7.52
N ARG A 140 4.83 10.32 -6.72
CA ARG A 140 4.46 11.08 -5.50
C ARG A 140 3.59 10.29 -4.52
N LYS A 141 3.77 8.97 -4.44
CA LYS A 141 3.04 8.13 -3.50
C LYS A 141 3.52 8.37 -2.07
N SER A 142 2.57 8.44 -1.15
CA SER A 142 2.85 8.35 0.29
C SER A 142 2.87 6.88 0.70
N TYR A 143 3.72 6.55 1.66
CA TYR A 143 3.89 5.20 2.19
C TYR A 143 3.78 5.21 3.70
N VAL A 144 3.36 4.08 4.25
CA VAL A 144 3.44 3.76 5.67
C VAL A 144 4.65 2.85 5.88
N LEU A 145 5.48 3.17 6.85
CA LEU A 145 6.60 2.33 7.30
C LEU A 145 6.36 1.94 8.75
N GLY A 146 6.25 0.64 9.02
CA GLY A 146 6.11 0.10 10.36
C GLY A 146 7.39 -0.57 10.86
N VAL A 147 7.83 -0.15 12.04
CA VAL A 147 8.94 -0.74 12.77
C VAL A 147 8.42 -1.62 13.92
N LYS A 148 9.08 -2.76 14.09
CA LYS A 148 8.84 -3.76 15.13
C LYS A 148 9.99 -3.73 16.14
N SER A 149 9.78 -4.40 17.28
CA SER A 149 10.80 -4.57 18.32
C SER A 149 12.12 -5.12 17.74
N GLY A 150 13.23 -4.64 18.27
CA GLY A 150 14.58 -4.88 17.74
C GLY A 150 14.93 -4.02 16.52
N ARG A 151 14.24 -2.88 16.31
CA ARG A 151 14.43 -1.98 15.15
C ARG A 151 14.34 -2.70 13.81
N ARG A 152 13.31 -3.54 13.67
CA ARG A 152 13.08 -4.32 12.44
C ARG A 152 11.97 -3.68 11.61
N ILE A 153 12.22 -3.46 10.34
CA ILE A 153 11.18 -3.04 9.40
C ILE A 153 10.36 -4.27 9.06
N GLY A 154 9.07 -4.21 9.39
CA GLY A 154 8.17 -5.36 9.24
C GLY A 154 6.87 -5.03 8.53
N GLN A 155 6.64 -3.76 8.18
CA GLN A 155 5.52 -3.31 7.34
C GLN A 155 6.03 -2.18 6.46
N PHE A 156 5.68 -2.22 5.18
CA PHE A 156 5.85 -1.11 4.27
C PHE A 156 4.82 -1.23 3.16
N PHE A 157 4.01 -0.21 2.94
CA PHE A 157 2.96 -0.24 1.93
C PHE A 157 2.53 1.16 1.49
N PRO A 158 1.97 1.31 0.27
CA PRO A 158 1.41 2.58 -0.17
C PRO A 158 0.26 3.03 0.74
N LYS A 159 0.27 4.28 1.19
CA LYS A 159 -0.76 4.78 2.10
C LYS A 159 -2.07 5.01 1.33
N HIS A 160 -3.14 4.35 1.74
CA HIS A 160 -4.49 4.68 1.26
C HIS A 160 -4.88 6.08 1.74
N ARG A 161 -5.64 6.84 0.92
CA ARG A 161 -6.06 8.22 1.24
C ARG A 161 -6.67 8.35 2.64
N ASN A 162 -7.50 7.38 3.03
CA ASN A 162 -8.23 7.38 4.29
C ASN A 162 -7.53 6.58 5.41
N TYR A 163 -6.30 6.09 5.17
CA TYR A 163 -5.57 5.34 6.17
C TYR A 163 -5.03 6.25 7.27
N GLN A 164 -5.39 5.93 8.52
CA GLN A 164 -4.82 6.53 9.72
C GLN A 164 -3.82 5.55 10.34
N LEU A 165 -2.66 6.05 10.77
CA LEU A 165 -1.67 5.22 11.45
C LEU A 165 -2.29 4.62 12.71
N THR A 166 -2.21 3.30 12.84
CA THR A 166 -2.76 2.60 14.02
C THR A 166 -1.88 2.77 15.24
N ASN A 167 -0.58 3.02 15.03
CA ASN A 167 0.40 3.22 16.09
C ASN A 167 1.50 4.18 15.63
N PRO A 168 1.26 5.51 15.63
CA PRO A 168 2.26 6.49 15.18
C PRO A 168 3.47 6.53 16.13
N CYS A 169 4.67 6.76 15.58
CA CYS A 169 5.85 7.00 16.41
C CYS A 169 5.69 8.28 17.24
N ARG A 170 6.17 8.22 18.48
CA ARG A 170 6.17 9.30 19.48
C ARG A 170 7.52 9.31 20.16
#